data_AF-E3N5E1-F1
#
_entry.id   AF-E3N5E1-F1
#
_cell.length_a   1.000
_cell.length_b   1.000
_cell.length_c   1.000
_cell.angle_alpha   90.00
_cell.angle_beta   90.00
_cell.angle_gamma   90.00
#
_symmetry.space_group_name_H-M   'P 1'
#
loop_
_entity.id
_entity.type
_entity.pdbx_description
1 polymer ?
#
loop_
_entity_poly.entity_id
_entity_poly.type
_entity_poly.pdbx_seq_one_letter_code
_entity_poly.pdbx_strand_id
1 'polypeptide(L)'
;MPFFPEPLTGLQKACLKQLSITLHADTICLWLNFFCLTSDPLKIQYQQKESNTTVLCKKKNFQAFMEDTDFVTVLQEDLTIILEESEPELQELHIGFQESEEQIDRVFASIEDLLKPRKDKLKVKNINLEIRNSEQLTSVLQYLDSENLKTVDLKLKGIVDLRNLLELDAWKEKNGLEMNVALDTFLVMDLEALKENLIQQPTFDTVTIYYDRIHQDAFESLHHNHQPLGISHYPHSHKISFSRVHLISPNVIQQAIPYPSTSNSVSGVIGNYVIIRNILKYVGGVDM
;
A
#
# COMPACT_ATOMS: atom_id res chain seq x y z
N MET A 1 -28.79 -13.21 4.23
CA MET A 1 -29.27 -11.90 3.69
C MET A 1 -28.05 -11.00 3.72
N PRO A 2 -27.74 -10.20 2.69
CA PRO A 2 -26.66 -9.22 2.77
C PRO A 2 -26.81 -8.37 4.03
N PHE A 3 -25.74 -8.19 4.80
CA PHE A 3 -25.74 -7.31 5.98
C PHE A 3 -25.33 -5.87 5.62
N PHE A 4 -24.90 -5.71 4.37
CA PHE A 4 -24.76 -4.45 3.67
C PHE A 4 -26.09 -3.67 3.63
N PRO A 5 -26.09 -2.35 3.94
CA PRO A 5 -27.31 -1.55 4.09
C PRO A 5 -28.29 -1.61 2.91
N GLU A 6 -27.76 -1.78 1.71
CA GLU A 6 -28.43 -1.82 0.39
C GLU A 6 -27.34 -2.17 -0.65
N PRO A 7 -27.54 -3.08 -1.63
CA PRO A 7 -26.55 -3.35 -2.66
C PRO A 7 -26.01 -2.06 -3.29
N LEU A 8 -24.70 -2.00 -3.56
CA LEU A 8 -24.11 -0.85 -4.23
C LEU A 8 -24.86 -0.57 -5.54
N THR A 9 -25.28 0.68 -5.74
CA THR A 9 -25.90 1.08 -7.01
C THR A 9 -24.92 0.86 -8.17
N GLY A 10 -25.42 0.67 -9.39
CA GLY A 10 -24.55 0.48 -10.57
C GLY A 10 -23.51 1.60 -10.74
N LEU A 11 -23.89 2.84 -10.40
CA LEU A 11 -22.96 3.98 -10.40
C LEU A 11 -21.88 3.84 -9.31
N GLN A 12 -22.26 3.48 -8.08
CA GLN A 12 -21.28 3.27 -7.00
C GLN A 12 -20.32 2.14 -7.33
N LYS A 13 -20.80 1.05 -7.93
CA LYS A 13 -19.95 -0.07 -8.38
C LYS A 13 -18.91 0.41 -9.39
N ALA A 14 -19.34 1.11 -10.45
CA ALA A 14 -18.44 1.63 -11.48
C ALA A 14 -17.43 2.68 -10.93
N CYS A 15 -17.79 3.36 -9.83
CA CYS A 15 -16.99 4.43 -9.25
C CYS A 15 -16.15 4.01 -8.04
N LEU A 16 -16.26 2.77 -7.56
CA LEU A 16 -15.49 2.26 -6.42
C LEU A 16 -14.00 2.25 -6.79
N LYS A 17 -13.19 3.06 -6.10
CA LYS A 17 -11.75 3.20 -6.36
C LYS A 17 -10.88 2.80 -5.20
N GLN A 18 -11.35 2.90 -3.97
CA GLN A 18 -10.56 2.48 -2.82
C GLN A 18 -11.41 1.62 -1.90
N LEU A 19 -10.79 0.53 -1.44
CA LEU A 19 -11.32 -0.34 -0.42
C LEU A 19 -10.31 -0.36 0.73
N SER A 20 -10.73 0.00 1.93
CA SER A 20 -9.86 0.04 3.10
C SER A 20 -10.51 -0.70 4.26
N ILE A 21 -9.78 -1.67 4.81
CA ILE A 21 -10.18 -2.48 5.96
C ILE A 21 -9.24 -2.13 7.10
N THR A 22 -9.78 -1.78 8.27
CA THR A 22 -8.98 -1.52 9.45
C THR A 22 -9.55 -2.22 10.67
N LEU A 23 -8.73 -3.04 11.33
CA LEU A 23 -9.08 -3.78 12.53
C LEU A 23 -8.64 -3.02 13.80
N HIS A 24 -9.56 -2.91 14.76
CA HIS A 24 -9.40 -2.23 16.04
C HIS A 24 -10.10 -3.02 17.15
N ALA A 25 -9.37 -3.70 18.04
CA ALA A 25 -9.86 -4.53 19.13
C ALA A 25 -11.04 -5.47 18.77
N ASP A 26 -12.25 -4.97 18.94
CA ASP A 26 -13.53 -5.64 18.72
C ASP A 26 -14.29 -5.08 17.51
N THR A 27 -13.65 -4.27 16.68
CA THR A 27 -14.29 -3.53 15.60
C THR A 27 -13.48 -3.63 14.31
N ILE A 28 -14.14 -4.01 13.22
CA ILE A 28 -13.62 -3.84 11.86
C ILE A 28 -14.29 -2.62 11.22
N CYS A 29 -13.50 -1.75 10.61
CA CYS A 29 -14.00 -0.65 9.79
C CYS A 29 -13.71 -0.95 8.32
N LEU A 30 -14.76 -1.03 7.49
CA LEU A 30 -14.68 -1.05 6.05
C LEU A 30 -15.01 0.34 5.50
N TRP A 31 -14.13 0.87 4.66
CA TRP A 31 -14.31 2.13 3.97
C TRP A 31 -14.34 1.90 2.46
N LEU A 32 -15.38 2.42 1.81
CA LEU A 32 -15.54 2.40 0.37
C LEU A 32 -15.48 3.83 -0.16
N ASN A 33 -14.49 4.13 -0.99
CA ASN A 33 -14.34 5.46 -1.61
C ASN A 33 -14.72 5.42 -3.09
N PHE A 34 -15.49 6.43 -3.52
CA PHE A 34 -16.07 6.53 -4.85
C PHE A 34 -15.61 7.83 -5.53
N PHE A 35 -14.89 7.74 -6.66
CA PHE A 35 -14.25 8.92 -7.29
C PHE A 35 -15.24 9.95 -7.87
N CYS A 36 -16.42 9.51 -8.29
CA CYS A 36 -17.37 10.36 -9.01
C CYS A 36 -18.51 10.91 -8.13
N LEU A 37 -18.48 10.68 -6.82
CA LEU A 37 -19.48 11.17 -5.90
C LEU A 37 -18.83 12.22 -5.00
N THR A 38 -19.39 13.42 -4.95
CA THR A 38 -19.01 14.48 -3.98
C THR A 38 -19.34 14.10 -2.53
N SER A 39 -19.54 12.82 -2.26
CA SER A 39 -20.07 12.28 -1.03
C SER A 39 -18.94 11.59 -0.28
N ASP A 40 -18.86 11.83 1.03
CA ASP A 40 -17.91 11.19 1.92
C ASP A 40 -17.81 9.67 1.73
N PRO A 41 -16.64 9.05 1.98
CA PRO A 41 -16.50 7.60 1.89
C PRO A 41 -17.58 6.89 2.72
N LEU A 42 -18.09 5.78 2.20
CA LEU A 42 -19.04 4.95 2.93
C LEU A 42 -18.28 4.15 3.98
N LYS A 43 -18.47 4.51 5.25
CA LYS A 43 -17.93 3.77 6.39
C LYS A 43 -18.96 2.76 6.90
N ILE A 44 -18.53 1.51 7.04
CA ILE A 44 -19.27 0.43 7.68
C ILE A 44 -18.43 -0.09 8.83
N GLN A 45 -19.05 -0.24 10.00
CA GLN A 45 -18.38 -0.73 11.20
C GLN A 45 -19.03 -2.06 11.61
N TYR A 46 -18.22 -3.08 11.78
CA TYR A 46 -18.62 -4.39 12.28
C TYR A 46 -18.07 -4.50 13.70
N GLN A 47 -18.95 -4.46 14.69
CA GLN A 47 -18.60 -4.48 16.11
C GLN A 47 -18.94 -5.84 16.72
N GLN A 48 -17.93 -6.54 17.23
CA GLN A 48 -18.05 -7.79 17.95
C GLN A 48 -18.43 -7.49 19.40
N LYS A 49 -19.45 -8.18 19.90
CA LYS A 49 -19.77 -8.23 21.33
C LYS A 49 -20.10 -9.67 21.70
N GLU A 50 -19.22 -10.28 22.47
CA GLU A 50 -19.29 -11.72 22.79
C GLU A 50 -19.31 -12.53 21.48
N SER A 51 -20.33 -13.38 21.24
CA SER A 51 -20.52 -14.12 19.99
C SER A 51 -21.27 -13.34 18.91
N ASN A 52 -21.76 -12.14 19.22
CA ASN A 52 -22.67 -11.39 18.34
C ASN A 52 -21.97 -10.27 17.59
N THR A 53 -22.48 -9.94 16.40
CA THR A 53 -21.98 -8.82 15.59
C THR A 53 -23.05 -7.75 15.41
N THR A 54 -22.66 -6.48 15.55
CA THR A 54 -23.47 -5.32 15.15
C THR A 54 -22.82 -4.62 13.97
N VAL A 55 -23.56 -4.49 12.87
CA VAL A 55 -23.14 -3.76 11.67
C VAL A 55 -23.75 -2.37 11.69
N LEU A 56 -22.94 -1.33 11.53
CA LEU A 56 -23.34 0.08 11.62
C LEU A 56 -22.88 0.84 10.39
N CYS A 57 -23.80 1.53 9.72
CA CYS A 57 -23.49 2.52 8.69
C CYS A 57 -24.23 3.83 8.99
N LYS A 58 -23.54 4.76 9.64
CA LYS A 58 -24.12 6.05 10.08
C LYS A 58 -24.70 6.87 8.93
N LYS A 59 -23.98 6.93 7.80
CA LYS A 59 -24.40 7.71 6.62
C LYS A 59 -25.72 7.24 6.02
N LYS A 60 -26.01 5.93 6.15
CA LYS A 60 -27.26 5.31 5.69
C LYS A 60 -28.30 5.19 6.80
N ASN A 61 -28.01 5.68 8.02
CA ASN A 61 -28.80 5.43 9.21
C ASN A 61 -29.15 3.94 9.38
N PHE A 62 -28.20 3.07 9.07
CA PHE A 62 -28.37 1.62 9.07
C PHE A 62 -27.69 0.99 10.27
N GLN A 63 -28.40 0.06 10.88
CA GLN A 63 -27.90 -0.80 11.93
C GLN A 63 -28.52 -2.19 11.78
N ALA A 64 -27.68 -3.23 11.82
CA ALA A 64 -28.11 -4.62 11.86
C ALA A 64 -27.44 -5.32 13.04
N PHE A 65 -28.15 -6.28 13.63
CA PHE A 65 -27.67 -7.12 14.72
C PHE A 65 -27.71 -8.58 14.29
N MET A 66 -26.65 -9.31 14.59
CA MET A 66 -26.43 -10.68 14.16
C MET A 66 -26.05 -11.52 15.38
N GLU A 67 -26.91 -12.47 15.69
CA GLU A 67 -26.73 -13.39 16.80
C GLU A 67 -25.76 -14.51 16.41
N ASP A 68 -24.86 -14.86 17.32
CA ASP A 68 -23.90 -15.97 17.20
C ASP A 68 -23.12 -16.00 15.88
N THR A 69 -22.78 -14.82 15.37
CA THR A 69 -22.01 -14.64 14.14
C THR A 69 -20.87 -13.68 14.38
N ASP A 70 -19.65 -14.07 14.02
CA ASP A 70 -18.47 -13.24 14.22
C ASP A 70 -18.26 -12.22 13.09
N PHE A 71 -17.74 -11.06 13.46
CA PHE A 71 -17.56 -9.88 12.60
C PHE A 71 -16.65 -10.09 11.38
N VAL A 72 -15.77 -11.11 11.36
CA VAL A 72 -14.93 -11.43 10.20
C VAL A 72 -15.77 -12.16 9.17
N THR A 73 -16.61 -13.11 9.60
CA THR A 73 -17.57 -13.77 8.71
C THR A 73 -18.54 -12.76 8.10
N VAL A 74 -19.07 -11.83 8.91
CA VAL A 74 -19.96 -10.78 8.39
C VAL A 74 -19.27 -9.91 7.34
N LEU A 75 -18.04 -9.47 7.62
CA LEU A 75 -17.22 -8.72 6.68
C LEU A 75 -17.01 -9.51 5.38
N GLN A 76 -16.69 -10.80 5.47
CA GLN A 76 -16.42 -11.66 4.33
C GLN A 76 -17.63 -11.73 3.38
N GLU A 77 -18.83 -11.93 3.93
CA GLU A 77 -20.06 -11.97 3.17
C GLU A 77 -20.32 -10.66 2.44
N ASP A 78 -20.19 -9.53 3.15
CA ASP A 78 -20.38 -8.21 2.55
C ASP A 78 -19.33 -7.89 1.48
N LEU A 79 -18.07 -8.26 1.70
CA LEU A 79 -16.99 -8.10 0.71
C LEU A 79 -17.21 -8.98 -0.53
N THR A 80 -17.73 -10.19 -0.36
CA THR A 80 -18.09 -11.09 -1.47
C THR A 80 -19.07 -10.38 -2.40
N ILE A 81 -20.14 -9.83 -1.84
CA ILE A 81 -21.15 -9.09 -2.60
C ILE A 81 -20.55 -7.86 -3.29
N ILE A 82 -19.71 -7.10 -2.59
CA ILE A 82 -19.07 -5.89 -3.14
C ILE A 82 -18.18 -6.23 -4.34
N LEU A 83 -17.36 -7.29 -4.23
CA LEU A 83 -16.33 -7.62 -5.24
C LEU A 83 -16.83 -8.54 -6.37
N GLU A 84 -17.84 -9.39 -6.14
CA GLU A 84 -18.44 -10.22 -7.20
C GLU A 84 -19.32 -9.40 -8.13
N GLU A 85 -20.11 -8.48 -7.60
CA GLU A 85 -21.10 -7.76 -8.42
C GLU A 85 -20.52 -6.59 -9.23
N SER A 86 -19.25 -6.22 -9.02
CA SER A 86 -18.68 -4.99 -9.59
C SER A 86 -17.40 -5.15 -10.40
N GLU A 87 -16.71 -6.31 -10.35
CA GLU A 87 -15.36 -6.53 -10.92
C GLU A 87 -14.50 -5.24 -10.94
N PRO A 88 -14.29 -4.61 -9.77
CA PRO A 88 -13.85 -3.23 -9.74
C PRO A 88 -12.37 -3.13 -10.10
N GLU A 89 -12.03 -2.14 -10.93
CA GLU A 89 -10.64 -1.71 -11.10
C GLU A 89 -10.31 -0.69 -10.01
N LEU A 90 -9.76 -1.21 -8.91
CA LEU A 90 -9.40 -0.43 -7.73
C LEU A 90 -8.14 0.39 -8.01
N GLN A 91 -8.14 1.63 -7.55
CA GLN A 91 -6.91 2.40 -7.41
C GLN A 91 -6.12 1.93 -6.19
N GLU A 92 -6.80 1.59 -5.09
CA GLU A 92 -6.14 1.23 -3.84
C GLU A 92 -6.89 0.15 -3.06
N LEU A 93 -6.12 -0.79 -2.51
CA LEU A 93 -6.56 -1.72 -1.48
C LEU A 93 -5.71 -1.48 -0.23
N HIS A 94 -6.36 -1.16 0.89
CA HIS A 94 -5.69 -1.00 2.17
C HIS A 94 -6.18 -2.03 3.19
N ILE A 95 -5.26 -2.67 3.90
CA ILE A 95 -5.53 -3.55 5.05
C ILE A 95 -4.59 -3.15 6.18
N GLY A 96 -5.16 -2.69 7.29
CA GLY A 96 -4.39 -2.25 8.45
C GLY A 96 -4.99 -2.69 9.77
N PHE A 97 -4.21 -2.59 10.85
CA PHE A 97 -4.64 -3.01 12.18
C PHE A 97 -3.83 -2.32 13.28
N GLN A 98 -4.34 -2.36 14.53
CA GLN A 98 -3.57 -1.92 15.70
C GLN A 98 -2.65 -3.04 16.22
N GLU A 99 -1.49 -2.70 16.79
CA GLU A 99 -0.44 -3.68 17.09
C GLU A 99 -0.84 -4.81 18.05
N SER A 100 -1.88 -4.63 18.87
CA SER A 100 -2.40 -5.64 19.81
C SER A 100 -3.36 -6.66 19.20
N GLU A 101 -3.70 -6.57 17.91
CA GLU A 101 -4.81 -7.34 17.34
C GLU A 101 -4.45 -8.78 16.99
N GLU A 102 -4.99 -9.75 17.71
CA GLU A 102 -4.76 -11.19 17.44
C GLU A 102 -5.60 -11.70 16.25
N GLN A 103 -6.67 -11.00 15.88
CA GLN A 103 -7.62 -11.47 14.86
C GLN A 103 -7.19 -11.13 13.42
N ILE A 104 -6.06 -10.45 13.24
CA ILE A 104 -5.61 -10.01 11.92
C ILE A 104 -5.33 -11.17 10.97
N ASP A 105 -4.81 -12.29 11.46
CA ASP A 105 -4.57 -13.48 10.64
C ASP A 105 -5.87 -14.04 10.08
N ARG A 106 -6.97 -13.97 10.86
CA ARG A 106 -8.31 -14.36 10.40
C ARG A 106 -8.83 -13.41 9.32
N VAL A 107 -8.52 -12.11 9.42
CA VAL A 107 -8.89 -11.14 8.38
C VAL A 107 -8.13 -11.43 7.08
N PHE A 108 -6.81 -11.64 7.13
CA PHE A 108 -6.03 -12.00 5.94
C PHE A 108 -6.46 -13.34 5.32
N ALA A 109 -6.80 -14.34 6.14
CA ALA A 109 -7.35 -15.61 5.67
C ALA A 109 -8.73 -15.42 5.00
N SER A 110 -9.59 -14.59 5.60
CA SER A 110 -10.89 -14.25 5.02
C SER A 110 -10.78 -13.55 3.67
N ILE A 111 -9.79 -12.65 3.51
CA ILE A 111 -9.47 -12.01 2.24
C ILE A 111 -8.92 -13.02 1.22
N GLU A 112 -8.04 -13.92 1.64
CA GLU A 112 -7.57 -15.01 0.76
C GLU A 112 -8.75 -15.87 0.28
N ASP A 113 -9.63 -16.32 1.18
CA ASP A 113 -10.80 -17.13 0.84
C ASP A 113 -11.78 -16.40 -0.09
N LEU A 114 -11.84 -15.07 0.01
CA LEU A 114 -12.61 -14.21 -0.89
C LEU A 114 -11.98 -14.08 -2.28
N LEU A 115 -10.65 -13.96 -2.36
CA LEU A 115 -9.94 -13.69 -3.62
C LEU A 115 -9.63 -14.97 -4.40
N LYS A 116 -9.36 -16.08 -3.72
CA LYS A 116 -8.98 -17.37 -4.28
C LYS A 116 -9.98 -18.00 -5.26
N PRO A 117 -11.31 -17.98 -5.03
CA PRO A 117 -12.28 -18.58 -5.95
C PRO A 117 -12.55 -17.70 -7.18
N ARG A 118 -12.05 -16.46 -7.22
CA ARG A 118 -12.29 -15.55 -8.34
C ARG A 118 -11.65 -16.10 -9.60
N LYS A 119 -12.42 -16.06 -10.70
CA LYS A 119 -11.93 -16.47 -12.02
C LYS A 119 -10.80 -15.56 -12.51
N ASP A 120 -10.97 -14.26 -12.29
CA ASP A 120 -10.02 -13.23 -12.70
C ASP A 120 -9.35 -12.60 -11.46
N LYS A 121 -8.04 -12.37 -11.56
CA LYS A 121 -7.25 -11.71 -10.50
C LYS A 121 -7.80 -10.30 -10.24
N LEU A 122 -7.77 -9.86 -8.98
CA LEU A 122 -8.27 -8.54 -8.61
C LEU A 122 -7.37 -7.45 -9.22
N LYS A 123 -7.97 -6.56 -10.02
CA LYS A 123 -7.27 -5.42 -10.61
C LYS A 123 -7.15 -4.30 -9.59
N VAL A 124 -5.94 -4.07 -9.09
CA VAL A 124 -5.63 -3.00 -8.16
C VAL A 124 -4.31 -2.34 -8.56
N LYS A 125 -4.26 -1.00 -8.48
CA LYS A 125 -3.03 -0.25 -8.81
C LYS A 125 -2.06 -0.17 -7.64
N ASN A 126 -2.57 0.11 -6.44
CA ASN A 126 -1.76 0.31 -5.25
C ASN A 126 -2.28 -0.59 -4.13
N ILE A 127 -1.38 -1.23 -3.40
CA ILE A 127 -1.73 -1.90 -2.15
C ILE A 127 -0.99 -1.26 -0.99
N ASN A 128 -1.69 -1.11 0.13
CA ASN A 128 -1.13 -0.62 1.38
C ASN A 128 -1.48 -1.61 2.49
N LEU A 129 -0.49 -2.37 2.94
CA LEU A 129 -0.69 -3.48 3.88
C LEU A 129 0.16 -3.26 5.14
N GLU A 130 -0.48 -3.24 6.30
CA GLU A 130 0.22 -3.54 7.54
C GLU A 130 0.32 -5.07 7.66
N ILE A 131 1.50 -5.61 7.96
CA ILE A 131 1.73 -7.06 8.06
C ILE A 131 2.66 -7.43 9.23
N ARG A 132 2.48 -8.62 9.81
CA ARG A 132 3.35 -9.23 10.83
C ARG A 132 4.23 -10.37 10.31
N ASN A 133 3.94 -10.88 9.12
CA ASN A 133 4.69 -11.96 8.50
C ASN A 133 4.47 -11.93 6.97
N SER A 134 5.27 -12.70 6.25
CA SER A 134 5.18 -12.80 4.79
C SER A 134 3.94 -13.56 4.30
N GLU A 135 3.37 -14.45 5.12
CA GLU A 135 2.18 -15.24 4.74
C GLU A 135 0.98 -14.32 4.52
N GLN A 136 0.79 -13.29 5.36
CA GLN A 136 -0.24 -12.26 5.18
C GLN A 136 -0.08 -11.49 3.86
N LEU A 137 1.16 -11.21 3.45
CA LEU A 137 1.40 -10.59 2.15
C LEU A 137 1.04 -11.54 1.01
N THR A 138 1.45 -12.80 1.09
CA THR A 138 1.14 -13.82 0.07
C THR A 138 -0.35 -14.07 -0.06
N SER A 139 -1.10 -14.06 1.05
CA SER A 139 -2.55 -14.29 1.08
C SER A 139 -3.34 -13.26 0.26
N VAL A 140 -2.75 -12.09 -0.03
CA VAL A 140 -3.33 -11.06 -0.89
C VAL A 140 -2.63 -11.02 -2.24
N LEU A 141 -1.31 -10.86 -2.26
CA LEU A 141 -0.51 -10.49 -3.43
C LEU A 141 -0.62 -11.46 -4.62
N GLN A 142 -0.79 -12.77 -4.33
CA GLN A 142 -0.85 -13.79 -5.38
C GLN A 142 -2.15 -13.74 -6.20
N TYR A 143 -3.21 -13.13 -5.64
CA TYR A 143 -4.52 -12.99 -6.27
C TYR A 143 -4.72 -11.64 -6.97
N LEU A 144 -3.68 -10.81 -7.02
CA LEU A 144 -3.72 -9.50 -7.67
C LEU A 144 -3.21 -9.58 -9.11
N ASP A 145 -3.88 -8.83 -9.99
CA ASP A 145 -3.47 -8.69 -11.37
C ASP A 145 -2.12 -7.97 -11.45
N SER A 146 -1.13 -8.62 -12.07
CA SER A 146 0.26 -8.14 -12.06
C SER A 146 0.52 -7.03 -13.08
N GLU A 147 -0.33 -6.87 -14.10
CA GLU A 147 -0.23 -5.78 -15.08
C GLU A 147 -0.75 -4.45 -14.52
N ASN A 148 -1.75 -4.52 -13.63
CA ASN A 148 -2.35 -3.33 -13.03
C ASN A 148 -1.59 -2.82 -11.80
N LEU A 149 -0.93 -3.71 -11.05
CA LEU A 149 -0.21 -3.36 -9.83
C LEU A 149 1.03 -2.51 -10.14
N LYS A 150 1.15 -1.38 -9.46
CA LYS A 150 2.25 -0.41 -9.62
C LYS A 150 3.03 -0.20 -8.34
N THR A 151 2.30 -0.01 -7.23
CA THR A 151 2.90 0.37 -5.96
C THR A 151 2.49 -0.58 -4.86
N VAL A 152 3.48 -0.95 -4.04
CA VAL A 152 3.29 -1.78 -2.84
C VAL A 152 3.84 -1.05 -1.63
N ASP A 153 2.94 -0.57 -0.77
CA ASP A 153 3.26 0.05 0.50
C ASP A 153 3.09 -0.98 1.61
N LEU A 154 4.17 -1.30 2.33
CA LEU A 154 4.17 -2.24 3.43
C LEU A 154 4.58 -1.56 4.72
N LYS A 155 3.87 -1.88 5.79
CA LYS A 155 4.24 -1.49 7.15
C LYS A 155 4.46 -2.75 7.98
N LEU A 156 5.72 -3.02 8.28
CA LEU A 156 6.14 -4.21 8.99
C LEU A 156 5.93 -4.01 10.48
N LYS A 157 5.02 -4.79 11.05
CA LYS A 157 4.67 -4.77 12.48
C LYS A 157 5.35 -5.94 13.17
N GLY A 158 6.32 -5.64 14.04
CA GLY A 158 7.12 -6.65 14.73
C GLY A 158 8.37 -7.06 13.95
N ILE A 159 8.88 -8.27 14.22
CA ILE A 159 10.12 -8.77 13.61
C ILE A 159 9.76 -9.52 12.32
N VAL A 160 9.73 -8.78 11.21
CA VAL A 160 9.54 -9.35 9.87
C VAL A 160 10.87 -9.38 9.15
N ASP A 161 11.28 -10.55 8.67
CA ASP A 161 12.49 -10.70 7.87
C ASP A 161 12.26 -10.15 6.46
N LEU A 162 12.94 -9.04 6.14
CA LEU A 162 12.84 -8.38 4.84
C LEU A 162 13.35 -9.28 3.71
N ARG A 163 14.35 -10.13 3.96
CA ARG A 163 14.87 -11.06 2.93
C ARG A 163 13.79 -12.04 2.50
N ASN A 164 13.13 -12.68 3.46
CA ASN A 164 12.05 -13.62 3.18
C ASN A 164 10.90 -12.97 2.40
N LEU A 165 10.64 -11.69 2.66
CA LEU A 165 9.64 -10.91 1.96
C LEU A 165 10.04 -10.64 0.49
N LEU A 166 11.28 -10.22 0.26
CA LEU A 166 11.80 -9.91 -1.08
C LEU A 166 11.94 -11.16 -1.97
N GLU A 167 12.13 -12.33 -1.37
CA GLU A 167 12.31 -13.60 -2.07
C GLU A 167 11.00 -14.36 -2.36
N LEU A 168 9.83 -13.78 -2.02
CA LEU A 168 8.55 -14.45 -2.23
C LEU A 168 8.27 -14.75 -3.71
N ASP A 169 7.80 -15.97 -3.96
CA ASP A 169 7.37 -16.42 -5.29
C ASP A 169 6.24 -15.58 -5.87
N ALA A 170 5.43 -14.94 -5.02
CA ALA A 170 4.35 -14.04 -5.40
C ALA A 170 4.82 -12.83 -6.24
N TRP A 171 6.13 -12.55 -6.27
CA TRP A 171 6.76 -11.49 -7.06
C TRP A 171 7.17 -11.91 -8.48
N LYS A 172 7.33 -13.22 -8.77
CA LYS A 172 7.98 -13.72 -9.99
C LYS A 172 7.34 -13.24 -11.30
N GLU A 173 6.05 -12.92 -11.28
CA GLU A 173 5.28 -12.43 -12.45
C GLU A 173 5.17 -10.90 -12.52
N LYS A 174 5.73 -10.18 -11.54
CA LYS A 174 5.61 -8.73 -11.39
C LYS A 174 6.92 -8.07 -11.76
N ASN A 175 6.86 -6.96 -12.51
CA ASN A 175 8.03 -6.19 -12.94
C ASN A 175 7.70 -4.70 -12.88
N GLY A 176 8.72 -3.87 -12.68
CA GLY A 176 8.57 -2.42 -12.68
C GLY A 176 7.78 -1.89 -11.48
N LEU A 177 7.80 -2.60 -10.35
CA LEU A 177 7.10 -2.17 -9.15
C LEU A 177 7.87 -1.10 -8.39
N GLU A 178 7.13 -0.19 -7.77
CA GLU A 178 7.62 0.68 -6.71
C GLU A 178 7.21 0.10 -5.36
N MET A 179 8.17 -0.12 -4.47
CA MET A 179 7.90 -0.65 -3.14
C MET A 179 8.29 0.38 -2.07
N ASN A 180 7.40 0.60 -1.11
CA ASN A 180 7.71 1.35 0.10
C ASN A 180 7.58 0.42 1.31
N VAL A 181 8.56 0.44 2.21
CA VAL A 181 8.56 -0.40 3.41
C VAL A 181 8.82 0.47 4.62
N ALA A 182 7.90 0.47 5.57
CA ALA A 182 8.07 1.07 6.88
C ALA A 182 8.43 0.00 7.92
N LEU A 183 9.49 0.22 8.68
CA LEU A 183 9.99 -0.69 9.73
C LEU A 183 10.56 0.12 10.91
N ASP A 184 10.60 -0.46 12.11
CA ASP A 184 11.14 0.27 13.29
C ASP A 184 12.67 0.43 13.21
N THR A 185 13.41 -0.65 12.97
CA THR A 185 14.87 -0.64 12.99
C THR A 185 15.45 -1.25 11.72
N PHE A 186 16.22 -0.49 10.95
CA PHE A 186 16.91 -0.94 9.74
C PHE A 186 18.28 -1.54 10.09
N LEU A 187 18.51 -2.80 9.73
CA LEU A 187 19.72 -3.56 10.03
C LEU A 187 20.61 -3.74 8.79
N VAL A 188 21.86 -4.16 9.02
CA VAL A 188 22.80 -4.44 7.92
C VAL A 188 22.33 -5.64 7.09
N MET A 189 21.65 -6.61 7.69
CA MET A 189 21.08 -7.76 6.98
C MET A 189 19.99 -7.33 5.99
N ASP A 190 19.17 -6.33 6.35
CA ASP A 190 18.14 -5.76 5.47
C ASP A 190 18.79 -5.07 4.26
N LEU A 191 19.87 -4.31 4.50
CA LEU A 191 20.64 -3.66 3.45
C LEU A 191 21.22 -4.66 2.45
N GLU A 192 21.86 -5.73 2.95
CA GLU A 192 22.44 -6.75 2.08
C GLU A 192 21.36 -7.52 1.30
N ALA A 193 20.24 -7.87 1.95
CA ALA A 193 19.10 -8.50 1.28
C ALA A 193 18.54 -7.63 0.13
N LEU A 194 18.39 -6.32 0.35
CA LEU A 194 17.93 -5.38 -0.68
C LEU A 194 18.91 -5.28 -1.84
N LYS A 195 20.23 -5.20 -1.56
CA LYS A 195 21.25 -5.16 -2.61
C LYS A 195 21.22 -6.43 -3.45
N GLU A 196 21.23 -7.59 -2.80
CA GLU A 196 21.21 -8.90 -3.46
C GLU A 196 19.98 -9.04 -4.34
N ASN A 197 18.78 -8.79 -3.77
CA ASN A 197 17.52 -8.96 -4.49
C ASN A 197 17.39 -7.99 -5.67
N LEU A 198 17.69 -6.70 -5.48
CA LEU A 198 17.58 -5.69 -6.56
C LEU A 198 18.61 -5.91 -7.66
N ILE A 199 19.74 -6.56 -7.40
CA ILE A 199 20.68 -6.93 -8.46
C ILE A 199 20.11 -8.13 -9.25
N GLN A 200 19.60 -9.15 -8.55
CA GLN A 200 19.21 -10.43 -9.13
C GLN A 200 17.84 -10.44 -9.82
N GLN A 201 16.87 -9.66 -9.34
CA GLN A 201 15.47 -9.74 -9.79
C GLN A 201 14.95 -8.42 -10.37
N PRO A 202 14.36 -8.41 -11.58
CA PRO A 202 13.80 -7.20 -12.21
C PRO A 202 12.44 -6.76 -11.65
N THR A 203 11.99 -7.36 -10.54
CA THR A 203 10.67 -7.12 -9.95
C THR A 203 10.44 -5.66 -9.58
N PHE A 204 11.41 -5.06 -8.89
CA PHE A 204 11.29 -3.71 -8.34
C PHE A 204 12.21 -2.74 -9.09
N ASP A 205 11.62 -1.64 -9.57
CA ASP A 205 12.39 -0.51 -10.11
C ASP A 205 12.97 0.33 -8.97
N THR A 206 12.16 0.52 -7.93
CA THR A 206 12.54 1.24 -6.73
C THR A 206 12.04 0.54 -5.47
N VAL A 207 12.87 0.55 -4.43
CA VAL A 207 12.47 0.18 -3.08
C VAL A 207 12.86 1.33 -2.15
N THR A 208 11.91 1.82 -1.38
CA THR A 208 12.12 2.90 -0.41
C THR A 208 11.83 2.40 0.98
N ILE A 209 12.83 2.50 1.86
CA ILE A 209 12.73 2.12 3.26
C ILE A 209 12.52 3.37 4.11
N TYR A 210 11.47 3.37 4.91
CA TYR A 210 11.21 4.30 6.00
C TYR A 210 11.53 3.59 7.31
N TYR A 211 12.35 4.22 8.15
CA TYR A 211 12.82 3.61 9.39
C TYR A 211 12.65 4.56 10.57
N ASP A 212 12.46 4.06 11.79
CA ASP A 212 12.58 4.92 12.98
C ASP A 212 14.05 5.02 13.41
N ARG A 213 14.75 3.88 13.39
CA ARG A 213 16.16 3.72 13.76
C ARG A 213 16.95 3.01 12.68
N ILE A 214 18.23 3.34 12.57
CA ILE A 214 19.18 2.65 11.69
C ILE A 214 20.35 2.16 12.53
N HIS A 215 20.71 0.89 12.38
CA HIS A 215 21.88 0.34 13.06
C HIS A 215 23.17 0.93 12.50
N GLN A 216 24.17 1.12 13.37
CA GLN A 216 25.43 1.76 13.00
C GLN A 216 26.12 1.05 11.82
N ASP A 217 26.20 -0.27 11.86
CA ASP A 217 26.83 -1.07 10.79
C ASP A 217 26.11 -0.91 9.43
N ALA A 218 24.78 -0.78 9.45
CA ALA A 218 24.00 -0.54 8.24
C ALA A 218 24.30 0.86 7.69
N PHE A 219 24.33 1.86 8.57
CA PHE A 219 24.65 3.25 8.23
C PHE A 219 26.05 3.39 7.61
N GLU A 220 27.07 2.77 8.21
CA GLU A 220 28.43 2.77 7.65
C GLU A 220 28.51 2.06 6.30
N SER A 221 27.75 0.98 6.13
CA SER A 221 27.71 0.18 4.89
C SER A 221 27.01 0.89 3.72
N LEU A 222 26.14 1.88 3.99
CA LEU A 222 25.50 2.71 2.95
C LEU A 222 26.51 3.61 2.21
N HIS A 223 27.60 4.02 2.87
CA HIS A 223 28.60 4.93 2.31
C HIS A 223 29.62 4.27 1.37
N HIS A 224 29.59 2.94 1.28
CA HIS A 224 30.43 2.20 0.36
C HIS A 224 29.78 2.20 -1.04
N ASN A 225 30.56 2.48 -2.09
CA ASN A 225 30.04 2.58 -3.46
C ASN A 225 29.58 1.20 -3.97
N HIS A 226 28.27 1.00 -4.08
CA HIS A 226 27.67 -0.25 -4.57
C HIS A 226 27.14 -0.07 -5.99
N GLN A 227 28.03 -0.03 -7.00
CA GLN A 227 27.57 -0.24 -8.38
C GLN A 227 27.12 -1.69 -8.53
N PRO A 228 25.93 -1.99 -9.09
CA PRO A 228 25.14 -1.16 -10.02
C PRO A 228 23.87 -0.49 -9.45
N LEU A 229 23.76 -0.28 -8.13
CA LEU A 229 22.55 0.28 -7.49
C LEU A 229 22.70 1.76 -7.14
N GLY A 230 21.64 2.53 -7.39
CA GLY A 230 21.51 3.89 -6.90
C GLY A 230 20.98 3.86 -5.48
N ILE A 231 21.77 4.28 -4.51
CA ILE A 231 21.36 4.35 -3.10
C ILE A 231 21.37 5.81 -2.67
N SER A 232 20.22 6.31 -2.22
CA SER A 232 20.05 7.68 -1.73
C SER A 232 19.52 7.65 -0.30
N HIS A 233 20.34 8.14 0.64
CA HIS A 233 19.96 8.23 2.06
C HIS A 233 19.54 9.65 2.42
N TYR A 234 18.36 9.78 3.02
CA TYR A 234 17.75 11.03 3.49
C TYR A 234 17.54 10.98 5.01
N PRO A 235 18.57 11.26 5.84
CA PRO A 235 18.50 11.11 7.29
C PRO A 235 17.37 11.91 7.95
N HIS A 236 17.15 13.16 7.50
CA HIS A 236 16.13 14.06 8.05
C HIS A 236 14.69 13.57 7.84
N SER A 237 14.47 12.75 6.82
CA SER A 237 13.17 12.15 6.53
C SER A 237 13.13 10.67 6.91
N HIS A 238 14.16 10.18 7.60
CA HIS A 238 14.37 8.79 7.97
C HIS A 238 14.06 7.80 6.82
N LYS A 239 14.66 8.07 5.67
CA LYS A 239 14.34 7.38 4.41
C LYS A 239 15.60 6.95 3.67
N ILE A 240 15.62 5.74 3.14
CA ILE A 240 16.63 5.26 2.17
C ILE A 240 15.89 4.83 0.91
N SER A 241 16.34 5.29 -0.26
CA SER A 241 15.80 4.86 -1.54
C SER A 241 16.85 4.09 -2.32
N PHE A 242 16.43 2.94 -2.84
CA PHE A 242 17.20 2.05 -3.70
C PHE A 242 16.57 2.08 -5.09
N SER A 243 17.37 2.29 -6.12
CA SER A 243 16.93 2.26 -7.50
C SER A 243 17.90 1.48 -8.38
N ARG A 244 17.36 0.79 -9.39
CA ARG A 244 18.19 0.15 -10.40
C ARG A 244 18.78 1.24 -11.30
N VAL A 245 20.11 1.36 -11.36
CA VAL A 245 20.73 2.26 -12.34
C VAL A 245 20.53 1.65 -13.72
N HIS A 246 19.67 2.26 -14.54
CA HIS A 246 19.65 1.95 -15.95
C HIS A 246 20.97 2.43 -16.56
N LEU A 247 21.89 1.49 -16.83
CA LEU A 247 23.09 1.76 -17.60
C LEU A 247 22.66 2.21 -18.99
N ILE A 248 22.56 3.52 -19.21
CA ILE A 248 22.58 4.08 -20.55
C ILE A 248 23.96 3.69 -21.11
N SER A 249 23.97 2.96 -22.23
CA SER A 249 25.18 2.51 -22.92
C SER A 249 26.26 3.61 -22.97
N PRO A 250 27.54 3.28 -22.69
CA PRO A 250 28.63 4.27 -22.62
C PRO A 250 28.96 4.97 -23.95
N ASN A 251 28.28 4.64 -25.05
CA ASN A 251 28.52 5.19 -26.39
C ASN A 251 27.95 6.60 -26.65
N VAL A 252 27.44 7.31 -25.65
CA VAL A 252 26.96 8.69 -25.82
C VAL A 252 27.93 9.75 -25.27
N ILE A 253 29.04 9.37 -24.61
CA ILE A 253 29.95 10.34 -23.95
C ILE A 253 31.07 10.88 -24.87
N GLN A 254 30.93 10.80 -26.20
CA GLN A 254 31.95 11.33 -27.13
C GLN A 254 31.50 12.46 -28.06
N GLN A 255 30.48 13.23 -27.71
CA GLN A 255 30.27 14.54 -28.34
C GLN A 255 30.17 15.63 -27.29
N ALA A 256 31.33 16.18 -26.95
CA ALA A 256 31.45 17.49 -26.34
C ALA A 256 30.85 18.54 -27.27
N ILE A 257 29.81 19.23 -26.81
CA ILE A 257 29.39 20.55 -27.31
C ILE A 257 29.09 21.42 -26.07
N PRO A 258 29.58 22.68 -26.03
CA PRO A 258 29.76 23.43 -24.80
C PRO A 258 28.44 23.99 -24.26
N TYR A 259 28.41 24.20 -22.94
CA TYR A 259 27.31 24.83 -22.18
C TYR A 259 26.59 25.94 -22.95
N PRO A 260 25.25 25.83 -23.05
CA PRO A 260 24.37 26.98 -22.99
C PRO A 260 23.63 26.95 -21.66
N SER A 261 23.87 27.98 -20.85
CA SER A 261 23.04 28.34 -19.73
C SER A 261 21.62 28.66 -20.23
N THR A 262 20.65 27.79 -19.99
CA THR A 262 19.24 28.17 -19.82
C THR A 262 18.46 27.07 -19.14
N SER A 263 17.85 27.46 -18.01
CA SER A 263 16.87 26.70 -17.27
C SER A 263 15.71 26.26 -18.16
N ASN A 264 15.33 24.99 -18.05
CA ASN A 264 13.95 24.53 -18.17
C ASN A 264 13.84 23.20 -17.41
N SER A 265 13.81 23.29 -16.08
CA SER A 265 13.38 22.21 -15.21
C SER A 265 12.27 22.75 -14.31
N VAL A 266 11.25 21.92 -14.14
CA VAL A 266 10.03 22.12 -13.33
C VAL A 266 10.35 22.45 -11.85
N SER A 267 11.62 22.39 -11.45
CA SER A 267 12.15 23.00 -10.23
C SER A 267 11.86 24.51 -10.09
N GLY A 268 11.61 25.24 -11.18
CA GLY A 268 11.26 26.67 -11.13
C GLY A 268 9.84 26.97 -10.64
N VAL A 269 8.94 25.97 -10.64
CA VAL A 269 7.53 26.18 -10.23
C VAL A 269 7.37 26.10 -8.71
N ILE A 270 8.25 25.35 -8.03
CA ILE A 270 8.22 25.18 -6.57
C ILE A 270 8.99 26.31 -5.85
N GLY A 271 9.87 27.03 -6.56
CA GLY A 271 10.62 28.17 -6.00
C GLY A 271 9.88 29.52 -6.06
N ASN A 272 8.69 29.60 -6.66
CA ASN A 272 7.97 30.86 -6.78
C ASN A 272 6.99 31.04 -5.61
N TYR A 273 7.37 31.90 -4.65
CA TYR A 273 6.58 32.22 -3.46
C TYR A 273 5.15 32.67 -3.76
N VAL A 274 4.89 33.25 -4.95
CA VAL A 274 3.55 33.66 -5.39
C VAL A 274 2.67 32.45 -5.75
N ILE A 275 3.27 31.38 -6.29
CA ILE A 275 2.56 30.15 -6.67
C ILE A 275 2.23 29.33 -5.41
N ILE A 276 3.17 29.19 -4.47
CA ILE A 276 2.93 28.54 -3.17
C ILE A 276 1.84 29.28 -2.37
N ARG A 277 1.83 30.62 -2.39
CA ARG A 277 0.79 31.42 -1.71
C ARG A 277 -0.62 31.22 -2.29
N ASN A 278 -0.74 30.88 -3.57
CA ASN A 278 -2.03 30.57 -4.18
C ASN A 278 -2.46 29.12 -3.89
N ILE A 279 -1.53 28.17 -3.79
CA ILE A 279 -1.83 26.78 -3.40
C ILE A 279 -2.30 26.71 -1.94
N LEU A 280 -1.65 27.45 -1.03
CA LEU A 280 -2.04 27.53 0.39
C LEU A 280 -3.39 28.23 0.63
N LYS A 281 -3.91 29.00 -0.34
CA LYS A 281 -5.26 29.56 -0.27
C LYS A 281 -6.37 28.55 -0.59
N TYR A 282 -6.06 27.46 -1.30
CA TYR A 282 -7.03 26.42 -1.68
C TYR A 282 -7.00 25.19 -0.77
N VAL A 283 -5.93 25.02 0.02
CA VAL A 283 -5.78 23.97 1.04
C VAL A 283 -5.91 24.65 2.39
N GLY A 284 -7.12 24.73 2.94
CA GLY A 284 -7.44 25.58 4.08
C GLY A 284 -6.56 25.37 5.33
N GLY A 285 -5.93 26.46 5.79
CA GLY A 285 -5.25 26.65 7.09
C GLY A 285 -3.72 26.65 6.95
N VAL A 286 -2.95 27.70 7.26
CA VAL A 286 -3.05 28.71 8.33
C VAL A 286 -2.36 30.01 7.87
N ASP A 287 -2.93 31.16 8.23
CA ASP A 287 -2.23 32.46 8.23
C ASP A 287 -1.15 32.47 9.34
N MET A 288 0.13 32.50 8.96
CA MET A 288 1.21 33.36 9.50
C MET A 288 2.45 33.25 8.62
#